data_AF-A0A536U7C6-F1
#
_entry.id   AF-A0A536U7C6-F1
#
_cell.length_a   1.000
_cell.length_b   1.000
_cell.length_c   1.000
_cell.angle_alpha   90.00
_cell.angle_beta   90.00
_cell.angle_gamma   90.00
#
_symmetry.space_group_name_H-M   'P 1'
#
loop_
_entity.id
_entity.type
_entity.pdbx_description
1 polymer ?
#
loop_
_entity_poly.entity_id
_entity_poly.type
_entity_poly.pdbx_seq_one_letter_code
_entity_poly.pdbx_strand_id
1 'polypeptide(L)'
;PSPVIELNRAVAVGMRDGPAAGLVLIDTILERGDLHDYHLAHAARADLCRRLGRTAEARTSYERAIALARQEPERRFLQRRLAELHD
;
A
#
# COMPACT_ATOMS: atom_id res chain seq x y z
N PRO A 1 -3.86 -5.72 19.02
CA PRO A 1 -2.51 -5.69 18.43
C PRO A 1 -2.21 -4.27 17.95
N SER A 2 -0.96 -3.83 17.79
CA SER A 2 -0.72 -2.49 17.25
C SER A 2 -1.13 -2.43 15.77
N PRO A 3 -1.57 -1.27 15.24
CA PRO A 3 -1.93 -1.14 13.82
C PRO A 3 -0.82 -1.60 12.87
N VAL A 4 0.44 -1.41 13.23
CA VAL A 4 1.61 -1.88 12.45
C VAL A 4 1.69 -3.41 12.42
N ILE A 5 1.39 -4.10 13.52
CA ILE A 5 1.33 -5.57 13.57
C ILE A 5 0.17 -6.08 12.69
N GLU A 6 -0.97 -5.39 12.71
CA GLU A 6 -2.11 -5.73 11.84
C GLU A 6 -1.77 -5.54 10.36
N LEU A 7 -1.09 -4.44 10.00
CA LEU A 7 -0.59 -4.21 8.65
C LEU A 7 0.36 -5.33 8.20
N ASN A 8 1.34 -5.69 9.04
CA ASN A 8 2.28 -6.77 8.72
C ASN A 8 1.55 -8.11 8.49
N ARG A 9 0.52 -8.39 9.30
CA ARG A 9 -0.35 -9.57 9.11
C ARG A 9 -1.12 -9.48 7.79
N ALA A 10 -1.69 -8.32 7.46
CA ALA A 10 -2.41 -8.12 6.21
C ALA A 10 -1.53 -8.35 4.98
N VAL A 11 -0.29 -7.86 5.00
CA VAL A 11 0.71 -8.12 3.97
C VAL A 11 1.00 -9.62 3.87
N ALA A 12 1.25 -10.30 4.99
CA ALA A 12 1.51 -11.75 4.99
C ALA A 12 0.33 -12.55 4.42
N VAL A 13 -0.91 -12.19 4.76
CA VAL A 13 -2.14 -12.76 4.16
C VAL A 13 -2.16 -12.50 2.65
N GLY A 14 -1.85 -11.28 2.20
CA GLY A 14 -1.78 -10.95 0.78
C GLY A 14 -0.72 -11.76 -0.01
N MET A 15 0.35 -12.17 0.66
CA MET A 15 1.37 -13.04 0.06
C MET A 15 0.95 -14.51 0.04
N ARG A 16 0.27 -14.99 1.08
CA ARG A 16 -0.16 -16.39 1.20
C ARG A 16 -1.44 -16.70 0.42
N ASP A 17 -2.46 -15.87 0.60
CA ASP A 17 -3.83 -16.09 0.16
C ASP A 17 -4.19 -15.25 -1.08
N GLY A 18 -3.24 -14.44 -1.55
CA GLY A 18 -3.36 -13.62 -2.75
C GLY A 18 -3.69 -12.14 -2.48
N PRO A 19 -3.41 -11.26 -3.45
CA PRO A 19 -3.41 -9.82 -3.22
C PRO A 19 -4.77 -9.24 -2.82
N ALA A 20 -5.88 -9.84 -3.27
CA ALA A 20 -7.22 -9.43 -2.86
C ALA A 20 -7.47 -9.61 -1.35
N ALA A 21 -7.02 -10.72 -0.78
CA ALA A 21 -7.21 -11.02 0.65
C ALA A 21 -6.43 -10.02 1.53
N GLY A 22 -5.20 -9.69 1.15
CA GLY A 22 -4.41 -8.67 1.84
C GLY A 22 -5.01 -7.26 1.70
N LEU A 23 -5.52 -6.93 0.52
CA LEU A 23 -6.08 -5.60 0.23
C LEU A 23 -7.29 -5.30 1.12
N VAL A 24 -8.22 -6.25 1.28
CA VAL A 24 -9.39 -6.10 2.17
C VAL A 24 -8.97 -5.75 3.60
N LEU A 25 -7.91 -6.39 4.11
CA LEU A 25 -7.42 -6.15 5.46
C LEU A 25 -6.74 -4.78 5.57
N ILE A 26 -5.96 -4.37 4.58
CA ILE A 26 -5.33 -3.05 4.54
C ILE A 26 -6.39 -1.95 4.45
N ASP A 27 -7.40 -2.11 3.61
CA ASP A 27 -8.51 -1.16 3.47
C ASP A 27 -9.25 -0.99 4.80
N THR A 28 -9.58 -2.10 5.47
CA THR A 28 -10.19 -2.07 6.82
C THR A 28 -9.33 -1.29 7.82
N ILE A 29 -8.00 -1.46 7.81
CA ILE A 29 -7.11 -0.72 8.72
C ILE A 29 -7.17 0.79 8.43
N LEU A 30 -7.10 1.18 7.15
CA LEU A 30 -7.12 2.57 6.73
C LEU A 30 -8.47 3.25 6.97
N GLU A 31 -9.58 2.53 6.79
CA GLU A 31 -10.95 3.02 7.03
C GLU A 31 -11.20 3.36 8.50
N ARG A 32 -10.57 2.64 9.43
CA ARG A 32 -10.62 2.99 10.87
C ARG A 32 -9.86 4.27 11.22
N GLY A 33 -9.13 4.85 10.27
CA GLY A 33 -8.26 6.00 10.47
C GLY A 33 -6.87 5.65 11.01
N ASP A 34 -6.59 4.35 11.24
CA ASP A 34 -5.26 3.91 11.63
C ASP A 34 -4.28 4.08 10.47
N LEU A 35 -3.03 4.43 10.79
CA LEU A 35 -1.94 4.49 9.81
C LEU A 35 -2.18 5.46 8.63
N HIS A 36 -3.11 6.42 8.77
CA HIS A 36 -3.45 7.36 7.70
C HIS A 36 -2.23 8.15 7.16
N ASP A 37 -1.32 8.53 8.05
CA ASP A 37 -0.05 9.22 7.71
C ASP A 37 1.16 8.28 7.64
N TYR A 38 0.93 6.97 7.58
CA TYR A 38 1.98 5.96 7.50
C TYR A 38 2.22 5.53 6.05
N HIS A 39 3.29 6.02 5.44
CA HIS A 39 3.59 5.77 4.03
C HIS A 39 3.63 4.28 3.65
N LEU A 40 4.08 3.39 4.54
CA LEU A 40 4.13 1.94 4.25
C LEU A 40 2.76 1.29 4.12
N ALA A 41 1.73 1.80 4.81
CA ALA A 41 0.36 1.29 4.64
C ALA A 41 -0.14 1.58 3.21
N HIS A 42 0.07 2.81 2.74
CA HIS A 42 -0.29 3.23 1.38
C HIS A 42 0.57 2.53 0.32
N ALA A 43 1.86 2.31 0.57
CA ALA A 43 2.73 1.58 -0.35
C ALA A 43 2.32 0.10 -0.49
N ALA A 44 1.94 -0.55 0.61
CA ALA A 44 1.43 -1.92 0.58
C ALA A 44 0.10 -2.02 -0.16
N ARG A 45 -0.85 -1.11 0.11
CA ARG A 45 -2.10 -0.99 -0.65
C ARG A 45 -1.85 -0.85 -2.15
N ALA A 46 -0.95 0.06 -2.52
CA ALA A 46 -0.61 0.33 -3.92
C ALA A 46 -0.05 -0.92 -4.63
N ASP A 47 0.85 -1.67 -4.00
CA ASP A 47 1.41 -2.88 -4.58
C ASP A 47 0.35 -3.98 -4.78
N LEU A 48 -0.55 -4.17 -3.82
CA LEU A 48 -1.64 -5.14 -3.95
C LEU A 48 -2.64 -4.75 -5.05
N CYS A 49 -3.04 -3.48 -5.13
CA CYS A 49 -3.87 -2.97 -6.22
C CYS A 49 -3.19 -3.16 -7.59
N ARG A 50 -1.90 -2.87 -7.69
CA ARG A 50 -1.12 -3.08 -8.93
C ARG A 50 -1.11 -4.55 -9.36
N ARG A 51 -0.90 -5.48 -8.42
CA ARG A 51 -0.93 -6.93 -8.67
C ARG A 51 -2.30 -7.44 -9.10
N LEU A 52 -3.37 -6.73 -8.76
CA LEU A 52 -4.75 -7.01 -9.16
C LEU A 52 -5.15 -6.33 -10.48
N GLY A 53 -4.26 -5.55 -11.12
CA GLY A 53 -4.60 -4.74 -12.29
C GLY A 53 -5.51 -3.54 -11.98
N ARG A 54 -5.67 -3.18 -10.69
CA ARG A 54 -6.45 -2.02 -10.25
C ARG A 54 -5.58 -0.76 -10.35
N THR A 55 -5.21 -0.38 -11.58
CA THR A 55 -4.20 0.65 -11.86
C THR A 55 -4.54 2.01 -11.25
N ALA A 56 -5.79 2.46 -11.36
CA ALA A 56 -6.20 3.76 -10.80
C ALA A 56 -6.02 3.82 -9.28
N GLU A 57 -6.40 2.76 -8.57
CA GLU A 57 -6.26 2.68 -7.12
C GLU A 57 -4.80 2.55 -6.68
N ALA A 58 -4.00 1.80 -7.45
CA ALA A 58 -2.57 1.71 -7.22
C ALA A 58 -1.90 3.08 -7.37
N ARG A 59 -2.27 3.85 -8.40
CA ARG A 59 -1.76 5.21 -8.65
C ARG A 59 -2.03 6.11 -7.45
N THR A 60 -3.28 6.23 -7.03
CA THR A 60 -3.67 7.06 -5.88
C THR A 60 -2.92 6.66 -4.60
N SER A 61 -2.77 5.37 -4.34
CA SER A 61 -2.06 4.90 -3.15
C SER A 61 -0.55 5.14 -3.21
N TYR A 62 0.09 4.98 -4.37
CA TYR A 62 1.50 5.35 -4.53
C TYR A 62 1.73 6.85 -4.36
N GLU A 63 0.86 7.70 -4.91
CA GLU A 63 0.94 9.16 -4.73
C GLU A 63 0.86 9.56 -3.26
N ARG A 64 -0.09 8.95 -2.50
CA ARG A 64 -0.19 9.19 -1.06
C ARG A 64 1.04 8.69 -0.30
N ALA A 65 1.57 7.53 -0.67
CA ALA A 65 2.79 6.99 -0.07
C ALA A 65 4.00 7.92 -0.31
N ILE A 66 4.15 8.45 -1.53
CA ILE A 66 5.22 9.41 -1.90
C ILE A 66 5.11 10.70 -1.07
N ALA A 67 3.89 11.22 -0.92
CA ALA A 67 3.65 12.44 -0.14
C ALA A 67 4.02 12.29 1.34
N LEU A 68 3.81 11.09 1.90
CA LEU A 68 4.08 10.78 3.32
C LEU A 68 5.51 10.30 3.61
N ALA A 69 6.20 9.76 2.60
CA ALA A 69 7.58 9.30 2.77
C ALA A 69 8.49 10.48 3.12
N ARG A 70 9.38 10.29 4.10
CA ARG A 70 10.27 11.35 4.59
C ARG A 70 11.68 11.23 4.03
N GLN A 71 12.09 10.01 3.65
CA GLN A 71 13.43 9.78 3.13
C GLN A 71 13.41 9.78 1.60
N GLU A 72 14.39 10.47 1.01
CA GLU A 72 14.54 10.56 -0.44
C GLU A 72 14.69 9.19 -1.14
N PRO A 73 15.43 8.21 -0.59
CA PRO A 73 15.49 6.86 -1.17
C PRO A 73 14.11 6.16 -1.23
N GLU A 74 13.29 6.31 -0.20
CA GLU A 74 11.93 5.75 -0.14
C GLU A 74 11.04 6.41 -1.21
N ARG A 75 11.07 7.75 -1.31
CA ARG A 75 10.33 8.49 -2.34
C ARG A 75 10.70 8.04 -3.74
N ARG A 76 12.00 7.94 -4.04
CA ARG A 76 12.50 7.51 -5.35
C ARG A 76 12.12 6.07 -5.67
N PHE A 77 12.10 5.19 -4.68
CA PHE A 77 11.58 3.84 -4.86
C PHE A 77 10.10 3.86 -5.26
N LEU A 78 9.26 4.58 -4.51
CA LEU A 78 7.82 4.65 -4.78
C LEU A 78 7.49 5.33 -6.11
N GLN A 79 8.22 6.38 -6.49
CA GLN A 79 8.08 7.06 -7.79
C GLN A 79 8.37 6.12 -8.97
N ARG A 80 9.40 5.26 -8.84
CA ARG A 80 9.69 4.24 -9.86
C ARG A 80 8.54 3.25 -9.99
N ARG A 81 7.99 2.76 -8.86
CA ARG A 81 6.83 1.86 -8.87
C ARG A 81 5.58 2.50 -9.46
N LEU A 82 5.37 3.79 -9.22
CA LEU A 82 4.29 4.57 -9.83
C LEU A 82 4.46 4.69 -11.34
N ALA A 83 5.69 4.92 -11.82
CA ALA A 83 5.99 5.01 -13.26
C ALA A 83 5.88 3.66 -13.99
N GLU A 84 5.99 2.53 -13.28
CA GLU A 84 5.79 1.17 -13.81
C GLU A 84 4.30 0.81 -14.00
N LEU A 85 3.37 1.67 -13.57
CA LEU A 85 1.94 1.48 -13.85
C LEU A 85 1.69 1.78 -15.35
N HIS A 86 1.40 0.74 -16.13
CA HIS A 86 0.91 0.87 -17.49
C HIS A 86 -0.62 1.05 -17.47
N ASP A 87 -1.13 1.85 -18.41
CA ASP A 87 -2.56 2.06 -18.64
C ASP A 87 -3.20 0.88 -19.39
#